data_AF-A0A081G1G3-F1
#
_entry.id   AF-A0A081G1G3-F1
#
_cell.length_a   1.000
_cell.length_b   1.000
_cell.length_c   1.000
_cell.angle_alpha   90.00
_cell.angle_beta   90.00
_cell.angle_gamma   90.00
#
_symmetry.space_group_name_H-M   'P 1'
#
loop_
_entity.id
_entity.type
_entity.pdbx_description
1 polymer ?
#
loop_
_entity_poly.entity_id
_entity_poly.type
_entity_poly.pdbx_seq_one_letter_code
_entity_poly.pdbx_strand_id
1 'polypeptide(L)'
;MLKIFRDARTAKLVAALSSGDRDTLAKLAAKVDKQQLSTPLSEGLNAAELALRAGQPDALTWVLERTESANSLDANGAPYTLIALRHAEHSLGLLNALLQAGADANAHFEGRSLLHWCFDCVKPEQLMLHLSRLVQHGADLSHGDELVSLAMLENDQATVHFLIHSGAPLPEALDRIDCSEAMRDYAKRCADDKRIREMMLGNR
;
A
#
# COMPACT_ATOMS: atom_id res chain seq x y z
N MET A 1 1.49 35.49 25.19
CA MET A 1 2.77 34.84 24.79
C MET A 1 2.62 33.35 24.45
N LEU A 2 1.92 32.52 25.24
CA LEU A 2 1.81 31.07 24.99
C LEU A 2 1.27 30.68 23.60
N LYS A 3 0.28 31.41 23.04
CA LYS A 3 -0.29 31.11 21.71
C LYS A 3 0.74 31.27 20.57
N ILE A 4 1.52 32.36 20.58
CA ILE A 4 2.53 32.63 19.55
C ILE A 4 3.61 31.53 19.51
N PHE A 5 4.05 31.04 20.67
CA PHE A 5 5.02 29.94 20.75
C PHE A 5 4.44 28.60 20.30
N ARG A 6 3.13 28.38 20.50
CA ARG A 6 2.44 27.17 20.00
C ARG A 6 2.34 27.21 18.48
N ASP A 7 1.97 28.36 17.91
CA ASP A 7 1.84 28.53 16.46
C ASP A 7 3.18 28.40 15.73
N ALA A 8 4.26 29.00 16.28
CA ALA A 8 5.61 28.83 15.72
C ALA A 8 6.11 27.38 15.78
N ARG A 9 5.77 26.64 16.84
CA ARG A 9 6.11 25.21 16.96
C ARG A 9 5.32 24.37 15.96
N THR A 10 4.02 24.61 15.83
CA THR A 10 3.17 23.93 14.85
C THR A 10 3.68 24.20 13.44
N ALA A 11 4.00 25.45 13.09
CA ALA A 11 4.59 25.77 11.80
C ALA A 11 5.91 25.02 11.55
N LYS A 12 6.78 24.93 12.56
CA LYS A 12 8.02 24.16 12.47
C LYS A 12 7.78 22.66 12.30
N LEU A 13 6.78 22.10 13.00
CA LEU A 13 6.38 20.70 12.86
C LEU A 13 5.85 20.42 11.46
N VAL A 14 4.93 21.25 10.96
CA VAL A 14 4.37 21.14 9.61
C VAL A 14 5.48 21.17 8.56
N ALA A 15 6.40 22.14 8.64
CA ALA A 15 7.53 22.23 7.72
C ALA A 15 8.39 20.96 7.74
N ALA A 16 8.71 20.43 8.92
CA ALA A 16 9.52 19.23 9.05
C ALA A 16 8.81 17.96 8.54
N LEU A 17 7.50 17.85 8.76
CA LEU A 17 6.68 16.76 8.20
C LEU A 17 6.64 16.82 6.67
N SER A 18 6.50 18.02 6.11
CA SER A 18 6.42 18.22 4.66
C SER A 18 7.77 18.08 3.95
N SER A 19 8.90 18.36 4.62
CA SER A 19 10.23 18.24 4.03
C SER A 19 10.96 16.94 4.39
N GLY A 20 10.39 16.10 5.26
CA GLY A 20 11.07 14.90 5.75
C GLY A 20 12.27 15.18 6.67
N ASP A 21 12.33 16.36 7.31
CA ASP A 21 13.46 16.75 8.17
C ASP A 21 13.46 15.96 9.50
N ARG A 22 14.14 14.81 9.47
CA ARG A 22 14.28 13.89 10.61
C ARG A 22 14.92 14.55 11.84
N ASP A 23 15.90 15.43 11.64
CA ASP A 23 16.59 16.09 12.75
C ASP A 23 15.65 17.03 13.50
N THR A 24 14.83 17.78 12.75
CA THR A 24 13.82 18.64 13.36
C THR A 24 12.72 17.82 14.02
N LEU A 25 12.23 16.74 13.38
CA LEU A 25 11.24 15.85 13.97
C LEU A 25 11.76 15.22 15.28
N ALA A 26 13.01 14.77 15.32
CA ALA A 26 13.64 14.23 16.53
C ALA A 26 13.70 15.27 17.66
N LYS A 27 14.10 16.52 17.36
CA LYS A 27 14.13 17.63 18.34
C LYS A 27 12.73 18.02 18.84
N LEU A 28 11.69 17.77 18.04
CA LEU A 28 10.30 18.04 18.38
C LEU A 28 9.62 16.88 19.11
N ALA A 29 10.17 15.66 19.06
CA ALA A 29 9.54 14.45 19.61
C ALA A 29 9.14 14.58 21.09
N ALA A 30 9.98 15.18 21.93
CA ALA A 30 9.68 15.37 23.35
C ALA A 30 8.66 16.50 23.63
N LYS A 31 8.24 17.25 22.60
CA LYS A 31 7.45 18.49 22.72
C LYS A 31 6.07 18.40 22.05
N VAL A 32 5.78 17.27 21.43
CA VAL A 32 4.56 17.00 20.68
C VAL A 32 4.03 15.65 21.16
N ASP A 33 2.76 15.61 21.51
CA ASP A 33 2.09 14.39 21.97
C ASP A 33 1.22 13.77 20.88
N LYS A 34 0.73 12.55 21.14
CA LYS A 34 -0.16 11.79 20.23
C LYS A 34 -1.39 12.62 19.83
N GLN A 35 -2.01 13.31 20.80
CA GLN A 35 -3.22 14.09 20.54
C GLN A 35 -2.95 15.22 19.54
N GLN A 36 -1.83 15.94 19.69
CA GLN A 36 -1.43 16.98 18.77
C GLN A 36 -1.19 16.43 17.36
N LEU A 37 -0.58 15.25 17.22
CA LEU A 37 -0.32 14.61 15.92
C LEU A 37 -1.60 14.10 15.24
N SER A 38 -2.59 13.65 16.01
CA SER A 38 -3.86 13.13 15.51
C SER A 38 -4.89 14.21 15.20
N THR A 39 -4.73 15.43 15.72
CA THR A 39 -5.58 16.57 15.39
C THR A 39 -5.08 17.33 14.16
N PRO A 40 -5.96 18.06 13.44
CA PRO A 40 -5.54 18.93 12.35
C PRO A 40 -4.45 19.94 12.77
N LEU A 41 -3.34 19.94 12.02
CA LEU A 41 -2.20 20.84 12.20
C LEU A 41 -2.19 21.99 11.20
N SER A 42 -2.52 21.71 9.94
CA SER A 42 -2.54 22.69 8.84
C SER A 42 -3.51 22.24 7.75
N GLU A 43 -4.27 23.19 7.18
CA GLU A 43 -5.22 22.92 6.08
C GLU A 43 -6.26 21.82 6.39
N GLY A 44 -6.59 21.61 7.67
CA GLY A 44 -7.48 20.52 8.09
C GLY A 44 -6.81 19.14 8.16
N LEU A 45 -5.52 19.03 7.80
CA LEU A 45 -4.76 17.78 7.77
C LEU A 45 -4.03 17.54 9.10
N ASN A 46 -4.08 16.30 9.58
CA ASN A 46 -3.26 15.83 10.70
C ASN A 46 -1.81 15.52 10.26
N ALA A 47 -0.96 15.10 11.20
CA ALA A 47 0.45 14.88 10.92
C ALA A 47 0.72 13.78 9.88
N ALA A 48 -0.05 12.69 9.91
CA ALA A 48 0.12 11.57 8.98
C ALA A 48 -0.34 11.97 7.58
N GLU A 49 -1.46 12.67 7.46
CA GLU A 49 -1.97 13.20 6.19
C GLU A 49 -0.99 14.20 5.57
N LEU A 50 -0.38 15.09 6.38
CA LEU A 50 0.66 16.00 5.88
C LEU A 50 1.86 15.25 5.30
N ALA A 51 2.35 14.22 6.00
CA ALA A 51 3.48 13.41 5.52
C ALA A 51 3.11 12.59 4.26
N LEU A 52 1.90 12.03 4.20
CA LEU A 52 1.38 11.31 3.03
C LEU A 52 1.28 12.23 1.81
N ARG A 53 0.66 13.40 1.99
CA ARG A 53 0.43 14.36 0.89
C ARG A 53 1.73 14.98 0.39
N ALA A 54 2.73 15.12 1.26
CA ALA A 54 4.05 15.61 0.91
C ALA A 54 5.00 14.51 0.39
N GLY A 55 4.56 13.25 0.37
CA GLY A 55 5.39 12.16 -0.12
C GLY A 55 6.62 11.88 0.73
N GLN A 56 6.51 11.96 2.06
CA GLN A 56 7.63 11.83 2.99
C GLN A 56 7.53 10.54 3.83
N PRO A 57 8.00 9.37 3.34
CA PRO A 57 7.97 8.11 4.07
C PRO A 57 8.61 8.17 5.45
N ASP A 58 9.76 8.84 5.58
CA ASP A 58 10.47 8.93 6.85
C ASP A 58 9.71 9.75 7.90
N ALA A 59 9.05 10.83 7.48
CA ALA A 59 8.17 11.61 8.35
C ALA A 59 6.91 10.81 8.70
N LEU A 60 6.36 10.07 7.74
CA LEU A 60 5.19 9.22 7.96
C LEU A 60 5.49 8.12 8.99
N THR A 61 6.61 7.40 8.85
CA THR A 61 7.07 6.41 9.85
C THR A 61 7.19 7.04 11.23
N TRP A 62 7.81 8.22 11.33
CA TRP A 62 7.96 8.93 12.60
C TRP A 62 6.59 9.26 13.24
N VAL A 63 5.59 9.64 12.46
CA VAL A 63 4.24 9.90 12.97
C VAL A 63 3.54 8.60 13.39
N LEU A 64 3.63 7.54 12.58
CA LEU A 64 2.93 6.27 12.81
C LEU A 64 3.40 5.58 14.09
N GLU A 65 4.71 5.62 14.38
CA GLU A 65 5.31 5.15 15.64
C GLU A 65 4.72 5.81 16.90
N ARG A 66 4.06 6.97 16.76
CA ARG A 66 3.55 7.79 17.87
C ARG A 66 2.03 7.82 17.95
N THR A 67 1.34 7.45 16.87
CA THR A 67 -0.10 7.64 16.74
C THR A 67 -0.88 6.35 16.53
N GLU A 68 -0.22 5.23 16.21
CA GLU A 68 -0.87 3.96 15.86
C GLU A 68 -1.95 4.14 14.77
N SER A 69 -1.77 5.12 13.89
CA SER A 69 -2.77 5.55 12.90
C SER A 69 -2.61 4.87 11.53
N ALA A 70 -2.02 3.68 11.49
CA ALA A 70 -1.71 2.99 10.23
C ALA A 70 -2.98 2.61 9.43
N ASN A 71 -4.08 2.36 10.13
CA ASN A 71 -5.39 2.01 9.57
C ASN A 71 -6.38 3.19 9.52
N SER A 72 -5.88 4.42 9.65
CA SER A 72 -6.73 5.61 9.57
C SER A 72 -7.23 5.86 8.15
N LEU A 73 -8.36 6.57 8.09
CA LEU A 73 -9.00 6.99 6.85
C LEU A 73 -8.85 8.50 6.69
N ASP A 74 -8.79 8.98 5.45
CA ASP A 74 -8.88 10.41 5.14
C ASP A 74 -10.32 10.94 5.32
N ALA A 75 -10.51 12.23 5.06
CA ALA A 75 -11.83 12.87 5.14
C ALA A 75 -12.90 12.29 4.18
N ASN A 76 -12.49 11.56 3.14
CA ASN A 76 -13.38 10.89 2.18
C ASN A 76 -13.62 9.41 2.54
N GLY A 77 -13.06 8.94 3.65
CA GLY A 77 -13.13 7.53 4.07
C GLY A 77 -12.14 6.62 3.32
N ALA A 78 -11.22 7.16 2.53
CA ALA A 78 -10.19 6.36 1.87
C ALA A 78 -9.08 5.97 2.86
N PRO A 79 -8.67 4.69 2.92
CA PRO A 79 -7.61 4.26 3.81
C PRO A 79 -6.29 4.91 3.42
N TYR A 80 -5.45 5.23 4.40
CA TYR A 80 -4.13 5.84 4.15
C TYR A 80 -3.25 5.01 3.21
N THR A 81 -3.40 3.68 3.19
CA THR A 81 -2.72 2.79 2.24
C THR A 81 -3.11 3.09 0.79
N LEU A 82 -4.38 3.42 0.51
CA LEU A 82 -4.81 3.85 -0.82
C LEU A 82 -4.26 5.25 -1.17
N ILE A 83 -4.21 6.16 -0.20
CA ILE A 83 -3.59 7.48 -0.41
C ILE A 83 -2.11 7.32 -0.77
N ALA A 84 -1.40 6.42 -0.10
CA ALA A 84 -0.02 6.07 -0.43
C ALA A 84 0.11 5.50 -1.85
N LEU A 85 -0.75 4.54 -2.24
CA LEU A 85 -0.73 3.95 -3.60
C LEU A 85 -0.90 5.00 -4.70
N ARG A 86 -1.74 6.01 -4.48
CA ARG A 86 -2.00 7.09 -5.45
C ARG A 86 -0.87 8.11 -5.57
N HIS A 87 0.17 8.01 -4.75
CA HIS A 87 1.28 8.96 -4.78
C HIS A 87 2.28 8.64 -5.89
N ALA A 88 2.43 9.54 -6.88
CA ALA A 88 3.12 9.26 -8.14
C ALA A 88 4.60 8.81 -8.06
N GLU A 89 5.38 9.33 -7.11
CA GLU A 89 6.83 9.05 -7.01
C GLU A 89 7.21 8.21 -5.79
N HIS A 90 6.52 8.39 -4.66
CA HIS A 90 6.86 7.82 -3.37
C HIS A 90 5.89 6.75 -2.88
N SER A 91 4.99 6.25 -3.73
CA SER A 91 3.97 5.26 -3.36
C SER A 91 4.53 4.07 -2.59
N LEU A 92 5.59 3.43 -3.09
CA LEU A 92 6.18 2.26 -2.45
C LEU A 92 6.76 2.59 -1.06
N GLY A 93 7.41 3.76 -0.92
CA GLY A 93 8.00 4.18 0.36
C GLY A 93 6.90 4.46 1.40
N LEU A 94 5.85 5.16 1.00
CA LEU A 94 4.70 5.47 1.87
C LEU A 94 3.93 4.20 2.26
N LEU A 95 3.69 3.31 1.30
CA LEU A 95 3.03 2.04 1.54
C LEU A 95 3.84 1.18 2.51
N ASN A 96 5.16 1.12 2.34
CA ASN A 96 6.04 0.38 3.27
C ASN A 96 5.94 0.92 4.70
N ALA A 97 5.95 2.24 4.87
CA ALA A 97 5.83 2.86 6.20
C ALA A 97 4.52 2.46 6.89
N LEU A 98 3.40 2.47 6.16
CA LEU A 98 2.09 2.07 6.67
C LEU A 98 2.02 0.58 7.02
N LEU A 99 2.46 -0.29 6.11
CA LEU A 99 2.43 -1.74 6.31
C LEU A 99 3.34 -2.18 7.47
N GLN A 100 4.51 -1.56 7.62
CA GLN A 100 5.40 -1.79 8.76
C GLN A 100 4.79 -1.34 10.08
N ALA A 101 3.96 -0.29 10.05
CA ALA A 101 3.20 0.17 11.21
C ALA A 101 1.92 -0.64 11.47
N GLY A 102 1.68 -1.73 10.74
CA GLY A 102 0.53 -2.61 10.94
C GLY A 102 -0.75 -2.19 10.21
N ALA A 103 -0.61 -1.44 9.10
CA ALA A 103 -1.74 -1.22 8.21
C ALA A 103 -2.24 -2.54 7.62
N ASP A 104 -3.56 -2.67 7.49
CA ASP A 104 -4.22 -3.83 6.90
C ASP A 104 -3.97 -3.88 5.39
N ALA A 105 -3.24 -4.91 4.95
CA ALA A 105 -2.98 -5.16 3.54
C ALA A 105 -4.24 -5.60 2.77
N ASN A 106 -5.31 -5.96 3.48
CA ASN A 106 -6.63 -6.30 2.94
C ASN A 106 -7.63 -5.15 3.06
N ALA A 107 -7.18 -3.90 3.24
CA ALA A 107 -8.09 -2.77 3.23
C ALA A 107 -8.86 -2.70 1.89
N HIS A 108 -10.13 -2.30 1.98
CA HIS A 108 -11.01 -2.15 0.82
C HIS A 108 -11.50 -0.70 0.73
N PHE A 109 -11.69 -0.25 -0.50
CA PHE A 109 -12.32 1.04 -0.80
C PHE A 109 -13.14 0.91 -2.06
N GLU A 110 -14.40 1.38 -2.02
CA GLU A 110 -15.35 1.29 -3.15
C GLU A 110 -15.51 -0.14 -3.70
N GLY A 111 -15.50 -1.14 -2.82
CA GLY A 111 -15.64 -2.56 -3.19
C GLY A 111 -14.39 -3.20 -3.79
N ARG A 112 -13.27 -2.47 -3.89
CA ARG A 112 -12.00 -2.98 -4.42
C ARG A 112 -10.95 -3.12 -3.32
N SER A 113 -10.16 -4.20 -3.37
CA SER A 113 -9.02 -4.40 -2.46
C SER A 113 -7.82 -3.55 -2.89
N LEU A 114 -6.84 -3.36 -1.99
CA LEU A 114 -5.58 -2.67 -2.34
C LEU A 114 -4.85 -3.29 -3.54
N LEU A 115 -4.92 -4.61 -3.69
CA LEU A 115 -4.30 -5.31 -4.84
C LEU A 115 -4.92 -4.88 -6.17
N HIS A 116 -6.24 -4.65 -6.23
CA HIS A 116 -6.90 -4.10 -7.42
C HIS A 116 -6.45 -2.66 -7.69
N TRP A 117 -6.42 -1.84 -6.64
CA TRP A 117 -5.96 -0.45 -6.75
C TRP A 117 -4.51 -0.33 -7.24
N CYS A 118 -3.66 -1.34 -7.06
CA CYS A 118 -2.32 -1.35 -7.65
C CYS A 118 -2.35 -1.29 -9.18
N PHE A 119 -3.25 -2.02 -9.85
CA PHE A 119 -3.36 -1.99 -11.31
C PHE A 119 -3.81 -0.62 -11.83
N ASP A 120 -4.61 0.11 -11.07
CA ASP A 120 -5.11 1.43 -11.46
C ASP A 120 -4.13 2.58 -11.12
N CYS A 121 -3.44 2.49 -9.98
CA CYS A 121 -2.69 3.62 -9.41
C CYS A 121 -1.16 3.52 -9.56
N VAL A 122 -0.62 2.31 -9.72
CA VAL A 122 0.82 2.07 -9.70
C VAL A 122 1.34 1.95 -11.13
N LYS A 123 2.51 2.52 -11.38
CA LYS A 123 3.18 2.40 -12.68
C LYS A 123 3.53 0.93 -12.96
N PRO A 124 3.41 0.44 -14.22
CA PRO A 124 3.68 -0.96 -14.55
C PRO A 124 5.04 -1.48 -14.05
N GLU A 125 6.09 -0.65 -14.11
CA GLU A 125 7.45 -1.04 -13.70
C GLU A 125 7.57 -1.25 -12.18
N GLN A 126 6.62 -0.73 -11.40
CA GLN A 126 6.58 -0.85 -9.94
C GLN A 126 5.49 -1.79 -9.44
N LEU A 127 4.58 -2.25 -10.31
CA LEU A 127 3.42 -3.07 -9.94
C LEU A 127 3.84 -4.30 -9.14
N MET A 128 4.81 -5.07 -9.66
CA MET A 128 5.32 -6.27 -9.01
C MET A 128 5.84 -6.01 -7.59
N LEU A 129 6.54 -4.90 -7.36
CA LEU A 129 7.07 -4.56 -6.04
C LEU A 129 5.94 -4.24 -5.05
N HIS A 130 4.88 -3.56 -5.50
CA HIS A 130 3.73 -3.23 -4.66
C HIS A 130 2.91 -4.48 -4.31
N LEU A 131 2.62 -5.32 -5.30
CA LEU A 131 1.92 -6.60 -5.09
C LEU A 131 2.70 -7.50 -4.14
N SER A 132 4.01 -7.66 -4.37
CA SER A 132 4.90 -8.43 -3.50
C SER A 132 4.88 -7.92 -2.06
N ARG A 133 4.89 -6.59 -1.87
CA ARG A 133 4.84 -6.02 -0.52
C ARG A 133 3.50 -6.26 0.17
N LEU A 134 2.38 -6.06 -0.52
CA LEU A 134 1.06 -6.32 0.05
C LEU A 134 0.92 -7.79 0.47
N VAL A 135 1.34 -8.73 -0.39
CA VAL A 135 1.31 -10.17 -0.09
C VAL A 135 2.23 -10.52 1.09
N GLN A 136 3.43 -9.93 1.17
CA GLN A 136 4.34 -10.10 2.32
C GLN A 136 3.69 -9.69 3.66
N HIS A 137 2.78 -8.72 3.62
CA HIS A 137 2.03 -8.24 4.78
C HIS A 137 0.63 -8.85 4.91
N GLY A 138 0.36 -9.97 4.21
CA GLY A 138 -0.83 -10.78 4.40
C GLY A 138 -2.02 -10.40 3.52
N ALA A 139 -1.81 -9.70 2.40
CA ALA A 139 -2.88 -9.51 1.41
C ALA A 139 -3.34 -10.87 0.85
N ASP A 140 -4.65 -11.08 0.85
CA ASP A 140 -5.29 -12.31 0.42
C ASP A 140 -5.47 -12.33 -1.10
N LEU A 141 -5.06 -13.45 -1.70
CA LEU A 141 -5.19 -13.74 -3.13
C LEU A 141 -6.20 -14.85 -3.41
N SER A 142 -6.89 -15.40 -2.39
CA SER A 142 -7.82 -16.52 -2.55
C SER A 142 -8.94 -16.29 -3.57
N HIS A 143 -9.32 -15.03 -3.78
CA HIS A 143 -10.30 -14.56 -4.77
C HIS A 143 -9.65 -13.63 -5.82
N GLY A 144 -8.37 -13.89 -6.13
CA GLY A 144 -7.54 -13.06 -7.02
C GLY A 144 -7.56 -13.48 -8.50
N ASP A 145 -8.55 -14.26 -8.96
CA ASP A 145 -8.68 -14.65 -10.36
C ASP A 145 -8.89 -13.44 -11.28
N GLU A 146 -9.61 -12.41 -10.83
CA GLU A 146 -9.74 -11.16 -11.59
C GLU A 146 -8.37 -10.49 -11.81
N LEU A 147 -7.50 -10.48 -10.78
CA LEU A 147 -6.14 -9.94 -10.89
C LEU A 147 -5.28 -10.73 -11.89
N VAL A 148 -5.42 -12.07 -11.91
CA VAL A 148 -4.76 -12.92 -12.91
C VAL A 148 -5.28 -12.59 -14.30
N SER A 149 -6.60 -12.40 -14.45
CA SER A 149 -7.22 -12.01 -15.71
C SER A 149 -6.68 -10.68 -16.24
N LEU A 150 -6.55 -9.67 -15.38
CA LEU A 150 -5.95 -8.37 -15.72
C LEU A 150 -4.50 -8.53 -16.21
N ALA A 151 -3.67 -9.25 -15.47
CA ALA A 151 -2.27 -9.49 -15.87
C ALA A 151 -2.15 -10.26 -17.19
N MET A 152 -3.08 -11.19 -17.47
CA MET A 152 -3.14 -11.92 -18.74
C MET A 152 -3.51 -11.02 -19.92
N LEU A 153 -4.46 -10.09 -19.74
CA LEU A 153 -4.86 -9.11 -20.77
C LEU A 153 -3.69 -8.19 -21.13
N GLU A 154 -2.86 -7.81 -20.15
CA GLU A 154 -1.65 -7.01 -20.37
C GLU A 154 -0.46 -7.83 -20.91
N ASN A 155 -0.64 -9.14 -21.09
CA ASN A 155 0.40 -10.08 -21.50
C ASN A 155 1.62 -10.08 -20.56
N ASP A 156 1.42 -9.78 -19.28
CA ASP A 156 2.47 -9.74 -18.25
C ASP A 156 2.67 -11.11 -17.60
N GLN A 157 3.56 -11.90 -18.18
CA GLN A 157 3.87 -13.25 -17.68
C GLN A 157 4.44 -13.23 -16.25
N ALA A 158 5.20 -12.18 -15.89
CA ALA A 158 5.81 -12.10 -14.58
C ALA A 158 4.73 -11.93 -13.50
N THR A 159 3.78 -11.01 -13.73
CA THR A 159 2.65 -10.80 -12.81
C THR A 159 1.71 -12.00 -12.76
N VAL A 160 1.40 -12.64 -13.90
CA VAL A 160 0.62 -13.90 -13.91
C VAL A 160 1.31 -14.98 -13.08
N HIS A 161 2.61 -15.19 -13.29
CA HIS A 161 3.38 -16.18 -12.54
C HIS A 161 3.31 -15.91 -11.04
N PHE A 162 3.62 -14.66 -10.64
CA PHE A 162 3.64 -14.22 -9.26
C PHE A 162 2.28 -14.45 -8.60
N LEU A 163 1.19 -13.93 -9.18
CA LEU A 163 -0.15 -14.02 -8.60
C LEU A 163 -0.56 -15.48 -8.36
N ILE A 164 -0.41 -16.34 -9.36
CA ILE A 164 -0.77 -17.76 -9.24
C ILE A 164 0.06 -18.43 -8.14
N HIS A 165 1.39 -18.26 -8.17
CA HIS A 165 2.31 -18.84 -7.19
C HIS A 165 2.10 -18.31 -5.78
N SER A 166 1.60 -17.08 -5.64
CA SER A 166 1.31 -16.43 -4.36
C SER A 166 -0.06 -16.76 -3.79
N GLY A 167 -0.92 -17.47 -4.51
CA GLY A 167 -2.21 -17.90 -3.97
C GLY A 167 -3.38 -17.78 -4.93
N ALA A 168 -3.27 -16.93 -5.96
CA ALA A 168 -4.40 -16.61 -6.82
C ALA A 168 -4.90 -17.84 -7.61
N PRO A 169 -6.21 -18.08 -7.66
CA PRO A 169 -6.78 -19.11 -8.50
C PRO A 169 -6.67 -18.71 -9.99
N LEU A 170 -6.63 -19.73 -10.84
CA LEU A 170 -6.79 -19.51 -12.28
C LEU A 170 -8.25 -19.12 -12.57
N PRO A 171 -8.53 -18.15 -13.45
CA PRO A 171 -9.89 -17.78 -13.81
C PRO A 171 -10.70 -18.95 -14.36
N GLU A 172 -11.93 -19.15 -13.87
CA GLU A 172 -12.81 -20.22 -14.34
C GLU A 172 -13.13 -20.07 -15.83
N ALA A 173 -13.41 -18.84 -16.26
CA ALA A 173 -13.75 -18.50 -17.63
C ALA A 173 -12.51 -18.12 -18.45
N LEU A 174 -11.40 -18.86 -18.30
CA LEU A 174 -10.15 -18.59 -18.99
C LEU A 174 -10.37 -18.35 -20.49
N ASP A 175 -11.17 -19.20 -21.15
CA ASP A 175 -11.48 -19.17 -22.61
C ASP A 175 -12.19 -17.90 -23.09
N ARG A 176 -12.69 -17.07 -22.17
CA ARG A 176 -13.30 -15.78 -22.48
C ARG A 176 -12.33 -14.60 -22.34
N ILE A 177 -11.15 -14.82 -21.78
CA ILE A 177 -10.12 -13.79 -21.64
C ILE A 177 -9.45 -13.58 -23.00
N ASP A 178 -9.44 -12.33 -23.47
CA ASP A 178 -8.83 -11.92 -24.73
C ASP A 178 -7.30 -11.81 -24.58
N CYS A 179 -6.63 -12.96 -24.50
CA CYS A 179 -5.19 -13.08 -24.40
C CYS A 179 -4.64 -14.08 -25.43
N SER A 180 -3.33 -14.05 -25.65
CA SER A 180 -2.68 -15.02 -26.54
C SER A 180 -2.83 -16.47 -26.04
N GLU A 181 -2.86 -17.43 -26.96
CA GLU A 181 -2.85 -18.86 -26.64
C GLU A 181 -1.62 -19.24 -25.80
N ALA A 182 -0.46 -18.65 -26.11
CA ALA A 182 0.77 -18.84 -25.34
C ALA A 182 0.63 -18.38 -23.88
N MET A 183 -0.04 -17.24 -23.63
CA MET A 183 -0.29 -16.74 -22.26
C MET A 183 -1.25 -17.66 -21.50
N ARG A 184 -2.32 -18.10 -22.17
CA ARG A 184 -3.29 -19.04 -21.62
C ARG A 184 -2.62 -20.35 -21.19
N ASP A 185 -1.78 -20.93 -22.05
CA ASP A 185 -1.03 -22.14 -21.74
C ASP A 185 0.00 -21.91 -20.64
N TYR A 186 0.62 -20.73 -20.60
CA TYR A 186 1.53 -20.35 -19.53
C TYR A 186 0.84 -20.31 -18.17
N ALA A 187 -0.31 -19.64 -18.06
CA ALA A 187 -1.07 -19.55 -16.81
C ALA A 187 -1.52 -20.94 -16.32
N LYS A 188 -1.98 -21.82 -17.23
CA LYS A 188 -2.31 -23.22 -16.90
C LYS A 188 -1.10 -23.97 -16.32
N ARG A 189 0.06 -23.87 -16.96
CA ARG A 189 1.30 -24.49 -16.47
C ARG A 189 1.67 -23.98 -15.07
N CYS A 190 1.59 -22.68 -14.82
CA CYS A 190 1.86 -22.12 -13.49
C CYS A 190 0.91 -22.70 -12.42
N ALA A 191 -0.37 -22.85 -12.73
CA ALA A 191 -1.35 -23.43 -11.82
C ALA A 191 -1.10 -24.92 -11.57
N ASP A 192 -0.73 -25.67 -12.61
CA ASP A 192 -0.36 -27.08 -12.51
C ASP A 192 0.91 -27.27 -11.66
N ASP A 193 1.95 -26.47 -11.90
CA ASP A 193 3.21 -26.50 -11.15
C ASP A 193 3.01 -26.23 -9.66
N LYS A 194 2.19 -25.22 -9.33
CA LYS A 194 1.81 -24.94 -7.95
C LYS A 194 1.08 -26.11 -7.31
N ARG A 195 0.07 -26.67 -7.99
CA ARG A 195 -0.71 -27.82 -7.49
C ARG A 195 0.19 -29.03 -7.23
N ILE A 196 1.10 -29.35 -8.15
CA ILE A 196 2.07 -30.43 -7.98
C ILE A 196 2.95 -30.14 -6.76
N ARG A 197 3.45 -28.91 -6.61
CA ARG A 197 4.27 -28.51 -5.45
C ARG A 197 3.52 -28.70 -4.12
N GLU A 198 2.27 -28.26 -4.05
CA GLU A 198 1.41 -28.41 -2.87
C GLU A 198 1.17 -29.90 -2.54
N MET A 199 0.87 -30.72 -3.56
CA MET A 199 0.73 -32.18 -3.40
C MET A 199 2.01 -32.84 -2.86
N MET A 200 3.18 -32.41 -3.34
CA MET A 200 4.49 -32.96 -2.96
C MET A 200 4.93 -32.51 -1.56
N LEU A 201 4.54 -31.31 -1.13
CA LEU A 201 4.83 -30.80 0.21
C LEU A 201 3.90 -31.38 1.30
N GLY A 202 2.78 -31.98 0.89
CA GLY A 202 1.88 -32.78 1.71
C GLY A 202 0.99 -31.93 2.62
N ASN A 203 -0.33 -32.12 2.49
CA ASN A 203 -1.32 -31.69 3.47
C ASN A 203 -0.83 -32.04 4.89
N ARG A 204 -0.37 -31.04 5.64
CA ARG A 204 -0.28 -31.09 7.10
C ARG A 204 -1.39 -30.24 7.68
#